data_AF-A0A6I5CPU4-F1
#
_entry.id   AF-A0A6I5CPU4-F1
#
_cell.length_a   1.000
_cell.length_b   1.000
_cell.length_c   1.000
_cell.angle_alpha   90.00
_cell.angle_beta   90.00
_cell.angle_gamma   90.00
#
_symmetry.space_group_name_H-M   'P 1'
#
loop_
_entity.id
_entity.type
_entity.pdbx_description
1 polymer ?
#
loop_
_entity_poly.entity_id
_entity_poly.type
_entity_poly.pdbx_seq_one_letter_code
_entity_poly.pdbx_strand_id
1 'polypeptide(L)'
;MTSTSHSPSPYGRLRAELESLTTEAFRPELSEIDRLPTLEIARLMNAEDTAVPAAVAERLPQIAAAIDAVAERMARGGRLIYAGAG
;
A
#
# COMPACT_ATOMS: atom_id res chain seq x y z
N MET A 1 31.83 27.50 23.07
CA MET A 1 30.66 27.40 22.18
C MET A 1 31.02 26.50 21.01
N THR A 2 30.93 25.19 21.16
CA THR A 2 31.16 24.23 20.08
C THR A 2 29.81 23.71 19.62
N SER A 3 29.39 24.21 18.46
CA SER A 3 28.21 23.78 17.73
C SER A 3 28.41 22.33 17.28
N THR A 4 27.84 21.37 18.01
CA THR A 4 27.76 19.98 17.53
C THR A 4 26.71 19.92 16.43
N SER A 5 27.15 19.87 15.17
CA SER A 5 26.29 19.55 14.04
C SER A 5 25.73 18.15 14.24
N HIS A 6 24.44 18.05 14.57
CA HIS A 6 23.72 16.79 14.63
C HIS A 6 23.56 16.29 13.19
N SER A 7 24.42 15.35 12.77
CA SER A 7 24.18 14.60 11.54
C SER A 7 22.86 13.85 11.74
N PRO A 8 21.86 13.97 10.85
CA PRO A 8 20.60 13.29 11.03
C PRO A 8 20.87 11.79 11.15
N SER A 9 20.33 11.17 12.20
CA SER A 9 20.35 9.72 12.39
C SER A 9 19.98 9.05 11.07
N PRO A 10 20.67 7.96 10.65
CA PRO A 10 20.29 7.19 9.47
C PRO A 10 18.79 6.84 9.44
N TYR A 11 18.18 6.67 10.62
CA TYR A 11 16.76 6.39 10.79
C TYR A 11 15.86 7.62 10.65
N GLY A 12 16.37 8.83 10.80
CA GLY A 12 15.61 10.07 10.63
C GLY A 12 15.19 10.28 9.17
N ARG A 13 16.06 9.94 8.21
CA ARG A 13 15.71 9.98 6.79
C ARG A 13 14.71 8.90 6.40
N LEU A 14 14.92 7.67 6.90
CA LEU A 14 14.01 6.55 6.65
C LEU A 14 12.60 6.84 7.20
N ARG A 15 12.49 7.39 8.41
CA ARG A 15 11.19 7.78 8.97
C ARG A 15 10.47 8.82 8.10
N ALA A 16 11.18 9.85 7.66
CA ALA A 16 10.60 10.87 6.78
C ALA A 16 10.12 10.28 5.44
N GLU A 17 10.83 9.26 4.91
CA GLU A 17 10.40 8.53 3.72
C GLU A 17 9.13 7.72 3.99
N LEU A 18 9.10 6.91 5.06
CA LEU A 18 7.94 6.10 5.44
C LEU A 18 6.70 6.96 5.72
N GLU A 19 6.86 8.09 6.41
CA GLU A 19 5.77 9.05 6.68
C GLU A 19 5.12 9.60 5.39
N SER A 20 5.82 9.57 4.25
CA SER A 20 5.26 9.99 2.97
C SER A 20 4.50 8.89 2.21
N LEU A 21 4.64 7.62 2.62
CA LEU A 21 4.03 6.48 1.94
C LEU A 21 2.61 6.25 2.41
N THR A 22 1.65 6.19 1.48
CA THR A 22 0.25 5.89 1.80
C THR A 22 0.08 4.55 2.53
N THR A 23 0.91 3.55 2.22
CA THR A 23 0.83 2.20 2.82
C THR A 23 1.29 2.15 4.27
N GLU A 24 2.10 3.13 4.71
CA GLU A 24 2.60 3.25 6.09
C GLU A 24 1.83 4.33 6.87
N ALA A 25 0.82 4.93 6.26
CA ALA A 25 0.09 6.05 6.84
C ALA A 25 -0.66 5.63 8.11
N PHE A 26 -0.40 6.34 9.20
CA PHE A 26 -1.17 6.20 10.43
C PHE A 26 -2.51 6.94 10.31
N ARG A 27 -3.60 6.30 10.77
CA ARG A 27 -4.96 6.87 10.80
C ARG A 27 -5.37 7.18 12.24
N PRO A 28 -5.27 8.44 12.71
CA PRO A 28 -5.55 8.82 14.10
C PRO A 28 -6.95 8.46 14.56
N GLU A 29 -7.93 8.49 13.66
CA GLU A 29 -9.32 8.13 13.94
C GLU A 29 -9.51 6.63 14.28
N LEU A 30 -8.53 5.78 13.96
CA LEU A 30 -8.52 4.35 14.27
C LEU A 30 -7.52 4.00 15.40
N SER A 31 -7.00 5.00 16.12
CA SER A 31 -5.96 4.83 17.14
C SER A 31 -6.32 3.89 18.29
N GLU A 32 -7.61 3.73 18.59
CA GLU A 32 -8.13 2.90 19.69
C GLU A 32 -8.79 1.60 19.21
N ILE A 33 -8.47 1.14 17.99
CA ILE A 33 -9.04 -0.07 17.39
C ILE A 33 -8.88 -1.33 18.27
N ASP A 34 -7.77 -1.41 19.01
CA ASP A 34 -7.44 -2.51 19.93
C ASP A 34 -8.36 -2.58 21.16
N ARG A 35 -9.12 -1.51 21.43
CA ARG A 35 -10.05 -1.42 22.56
C ARG A 35 -11.49 -1.75 22.18
N LEU A 36 -11.76 -1.96 20.89
CA LEU A 36 -13.10 -2.25 20.40
C LEU A 36 -13.48 -3.72 20.65
N PRO A 37 -14.77 -4.03 20.83
CA PRO A 37 -15.24 -5.42 20.78
C PRO A 37 -14.87 -6.08 19.46
N THR A 38 -14.56 -7.38 19.48
CA THR A 38 -14.10 -8.13 18.29
C THR A 38 -15.03 -7.99 17.08
N LEU A 39 -16.35 -7.97 17.30
CA LEU A 39 -17.33 -7.77 16.21
C LEU A 39 -17.16 -6.39 15.55
N GLU A 40 -16.88 -5.35 16.32
CA GLU A 40 -16.70 -3.99 15.78
C GLU A 40 -15.38 -3.87 15.02
N ILE A 41 -14.30 -4.52 15.49
CA ILE A 41 -13.05 -4.63 14.72
C ILE A 41 -13.32 -5.29 13.36
N ALA A 42 -14.04 -6.42 13.35
CA ALA A 42 -14.36 -7.12 12.10
C ALA A 42 -15.23 -6.27 11.15
N ARG A 43 -16.21 -5.52 11.68
CA ARG A 43 -17.03 -4.60 10.89
C ARG A 43 -16.21 -3.47 10.30
N LEU A 44 -15.32 -2.88 11.10
CA LEU A 44 -14.43 -1.82 10.66
C LEU A 44 -13.52 -2.30 9.52
N MET A 45 -12.82 -3.42 9.71
CA MET A 45 -11.95 -3.99 8.67
C MET A 45 -12.72 -4.29 7.39
N ASN A 46 -13.91 -4.90 7.51
CA ASN A 46 -14.73 -5.20 6.34
C ASN A 46 -15.20 -3.94 5.61
N ALA A 47 -15.53 -2.86 6.35
CA ALA A 47 -15.90 -1.58 5.74
C ALA A 47 -14.74 -0.99 4.93
N GLU A 48 -13.52 -1.05 5.45
CA GLU A 48 -12.32 -0.58 4.74
C GLU A 48 -12.04 -1.41 3.48
N ASP A 49 -12.22 -2.73 3.54
CA ASP A 49 -12.06 -3.62 2.38
C ASP A 49 -13.01 -3.26 1.21
N THR A 50 -14.18 -2.68 1.50
CA THR A 50 -15.14 -2.30 0.46
C THR A 50 -14.64 -1.19 -0.47
N ALA A 51 -13.60 -0.45 -0.08
CA ALA A 51 -13.00 0.56 -0.94
C ALA A 51 -12.15 -0.05 -2.07
N VAL A 52 -11.65 -1.28 -1.91
CA VAL A 52 -10.75 -1.92 -2.86
C VAL A 52 -11.38 -2.12 -4.24
N PRO A 53 -12.61 -2.67 -4.38
CA PRO A 53 -13.25 -2.80 -5.70
C PRO A 53 -13.44 -1.47 -6.42
N ALA A 54 -13.75 -0.38 -5.69
CA ALA A 54 -13.88 0.95 -6.29
C ALA A 54 -12.54 1.47 -6.84
N ALA A 55 -11.45 1.33 -6.05
CA ALA A 55 -10.11 1.69 -6.51
C ALA A 55 -9.66 0.86 -7.73
N VAL A 56 -10.02 -0.43 -7.78
CA VAL A 56 -9.76 -1.28 -8.97
C VAL A 56 -10.57 -0.80 -10.17
N ALA A 57 -11.85 -0.42 -9.97
CA ALA A 57 -12.72 0.08 -11.02
C ALA A 57 -12.13 1.32 -11.72
N GLU A 58 -11.52 2.22 -10.96
CA GLU A 58 -10.84 3.42 -11.50
C GLU A 58 -9.62 3.09 -12.36
N ARG A 59 -9.04 1.88 -12.22
CA ARG A 59 -7.84 1.44 -12.94
C ARG A 59 -8.12 0.45 -14.07
N LEU A 60 -9.39 0.18 -14.37
CA LEU A 60 -9.77 -0.75 -15.44
C LEU A 60 -9.12 -0.45 -16.79
N PRO A 61 -8.93 0.81 -17.25
CA PRO A 61 -8.24 1.07 -18.51
C PRO A 61 -6.79 0.57 -18.53
N GLN A 62 -6.05 0.77 -17.44
CA GLN A 62 -4.66 0.31 -17.31
C GLN A 62 -4.59 -1.21 -17.16
N ILE A 63 -5.51 -1.79 -16.39
CA ILE A 63 -5.62 -3.24 -16.22
C ILE A 63 -5.92 -3.90 -17.58
N ALA A 64 -6.86 -3.37 -18.36
CA ALA A 64 -7.18 -3.87 -19.69
C ALA A 64 -5.97 -3.81 -20.63
N ALA A 65 -5.27 -2.68 -20.69
CA ALA A 65 -4.07 -2.54 -21.51
C ALA A 65 -2.97 -3.54 -21.12
N ALA A 66 -2.80 -3.81 -19.82
CA ALA A 66 -1.87 -4.82 -19.33
C ALA A 66 -2.30 -6.24 -19.74
N ILE A 67 -3.59 -6.56 -19.63
CA ILE A 67 -4.16 -7.85 -20.06
C ILE A 67 -3.91 -8.08 -21.54
N ASP A 68 -4.22 -7.10 -22.39
CA ASP A 68 -4.06 -7.23 -23.85
C ASP A 68 -2.60 -7.47 -24.24
N ALA A 69 -1.67 -6.70 -23.67
CA ALA A 69 -0.24 -6.85 -23.93
C ALA A 69 0.30 -8.23 -23.45
N VAL A 70 -0.16 -8.69 -22.30
CA VAL A 70 0.18 -10.02 -21.77
C VAL A 70 -0.38 -11.11 -22.68
N ALA A 71 -1.64 -11.01 -23.11
CA ALA A 71 -2.28 -11.99 -23.98
C ALA A 71 -1.56 -12.12 -25.33
N GLU A 72 -1.18 -11.00 -25.97
CA GLU A 72 -0.42 -11.00 -27.23
C GLU A 72 0.95 -11.67 -27.07
N ARG A 73 1.63 -11.44 -25.96
CA ARG A 73 2.91 -12.09 -25.64
C ARG A 73 2.72 -13.59 -25.39
N MET A 74 1.64 -13.98 -24.71
CA MET A 74 1.34 -15.38 -24.40
C MET A 74 1.02 -16.17 -25.66
N ALA A 75 0.26 -15.60 -26.60
CA ALA A 75 -0.08 -16.22 -27.88
C ALA A 75 1.16 -16.58 -28.74
N ARG A 76 2.30 -15.91 -28.51
CA ARG A 76 3.57 -16.16 -29.20
C ARG A 76 4.54 -17.05 -28.40
N GLY A 77 4.04 -17.75 -27.38
CA GLY A 77 4.86 -18.63 -26.53
C GLY A 77 5.71 -17.88 -25.49
N GLY A 78 5.35 -16.64 -25.15
CA GLY A 78 6.02 -15.86 -24.12
C GLY A 78 5.76 -16.37 -22.69
N ARG A 79 6.10 -15.56 -21.68
CA ARG A 79 5.86 -15.87 -20.25
C ARG A 79 5.41 -14.62 -19.50
N LEU A 80 4.57 -14.82 -18.49
CA LEU A 80 4.24 -13.85 -17.45
C LEU A 80 4.86 -14.35 -16.13
N ILE A 81 5.58 -13.48 -15.43
CA ILE A 81 6.27 -13.82 -14.18
C ILE A 81 5.79 -12.83 -13.12
N TYR A 82 5.30 -13.36 -12.00
CA TYR A 82 5.00 -12.58 -10.80
C TYR A 82 6.12 -12.77 -9.78
N ALA A 83 6.56 -11.67 -9.17
CA ALA A 83 7.57 -11.68 -8.12
C ALA A 83 7.21 -10.64 -7.06
N GLY A 84 7.42 -10.98 -5.79
CA GLY A 84 7.11 -10.12 -4.64
C GLY A 84 7.65 -10.73 -3.35
N ALA A 85 7.62 -9.96 -2.27
CA ALA A 85 7.87 -10.41 -0.90
C ALA A 85 6.55 -10.45 -0.13
N GLY A 86 6.48 -11.32 0.89
CA GLY A 86 5.30 -11.48 1.74
C GLY A 86 5.08 -10.33 2.71
#